data_AF-A0A2D6KCS5-F1
#
_entry.id   AF-A0A2D6KCS5-F1
#
_cell.length_a   1.000
_cell.length_b   1.000
_cell.length_c   1.000
_cell.angle_alpha   90.00
_cell.angle_beta   90.00
_cell.angle_gamma   90.00
#
_symmetry.space_group_name_H-M   'P 1'
#
loop_
_entity.id
_entity.type
_entity.pdbx_description
1 polymer ?
#
loop_
_entity_poly.entity_id
_entity_poly.type
_entity_poly.pdbx_seq_one_letter_code
_entity_poly.pdbx_strand_id
1 'polypeptide(L)'
;MNKKLTTKIEEAQEVALELEKLGEFSRDNSFSPPKVYEEAVSKMEDIVSSLNDYIEPKTRGELIESELRRRLIGEAAEIEKRLSGKLIDFDSTLRLYGIPQQDIDELEPWLLKNKDKVLETVERLYRKFEGSNNSHLGLDIWPVRREIENFASSSITRFHKKLGKFLQGFTQIGNYLRDINAVPTSEARSYFNFNTNELAIGIEAICKRTKEGLLKLDHKQLIRLYGHEGMGHALNFILSRCEDLPHFLSKESSFVESTAESVAQFYERQLLEDIKDSDELQRDLEIAHLFEEIYQDSSDKEYVDRYGLKLTQYATRVLADRSLGDHKDSKVIDKRKGLIKRVALYRNHATYIVENSLDHYDSQGNYSEAAVSELRYCANPVRRALDIFTNGGIEYKAESRDTIDQALLTGFWTSKGFVDNARIIAQKNTKE
;
A
#
# COMPACT_ATOMS: atom_id res chain seq x y z
N MET A 1 -0.70 27.88 -13.70
CA MET A 1 -1.24 27.80 -12.32
C MET A 1 -1.52 29.21 -11.82
N ASN A 2 -2.54 29.43 -10.97
CA ASN A 2 -2.86 30.76 -10.42
C ASN A 2 -1.71 31.25 -9.52
N LYS A 3 -1.25 32.51 -9.69
CA LYS A 3 -0.15 33.10 -8.92
C LYS A 3 -0.35 32.98 -7.40
N LYS A 4 -1.59 33.10 -6.92
CA LYS A 4 -1.93 32.92 -5.49
C LYS A 4 -1.66 31.48 -5.01
N LEU A 5 -2.00 30.48 -5.81
CA LEU A 5 -1.77 29.07 -5.49
C LEU A 5 -0.29 28.72 -5.52
N THR A 6 0.47 29.26 -6.50
CA THR A 6 1.92 29.08 -6.55
C THR A 6 2.61 29.54 -5.27
N THR A 7 2.30 30.74 -4.78
CA THR A 7 2.86 31.24 -3.51
C THR A 7 2.51 30.34 -2.32
N LYS A 8 1.29 29.78 -2.27
CA LYS A 8 0.91 28.85 -1.18
C LYS A 8 1.62 27.51 -1.24
N ILE A 9 1.92 27.03 -2.44
CA ILE A 9 2.74 25.83 -2.62
C ILE A 9 4.17 26.09 -2.15
N GLU A 10 4.74 27.26 -2.46
CA GLU A 10 6.07 27.67 -1.99
C GLU A 10 6.12 27.77 -0.46
N GLU A 11 5.15 28.45 0.17
CA GLU A 11 5.04 28.54 1.63
C GLU A 11 4.94 27.14 2.28
N ALA A 12 4.10 26.25 1.73
CA ALA A 12 3.96 24.89 2.25
C ALA A 12 5.24 24.07 2.09
N GLN A 13 6.00 24.29 1.00
CA GLN A 13 7.29 23.64 0.79
C GLN A 13 8.32 24.10 1.82
N GLU A 14 8.34 25.38 2.18
CA GLU A 14 9.22 25.89 3.25
C GLU A 14 8.92 25.19 4.58
N VAL A 15 7.64 25.03 4.94
CA VAL A 15 7.22 24.30 6.14
C VAL A 15 7.64 22.83 6.08
N ALA A 16 7.45 22.16 4.94
CA ALA A 16 7.86 20.76 4.78
C ALA A 16 9.38 20.56 4.99
N LEU A 17 10.20 21.46 4.42
CA LEU A 17 11.65 21.45 4.61
C LEU A 17 12.07 21.75 6.06
N GLU A 18 11.31 22.58 6.77
CA GLU A 18 11.50 22.83 8.20
C GLU A 18 11.19 21.56 9.03
N LEU A 19 10.08 20.88 8.75
CA LEU A 19 9.70 19.62 9.39
C LEU A 19 10.73 18.51 9.16
N GLU A 20 11.34 18.43 7.97
CA GLU A 20 12.43 17.49 7.69
C GLU A 20 13.63 17.72 8.61
N LYS A 21 14.09 18.96 8.72
CA LYS A 21 15.20 19.35 9.61
C LYS A 21 14.88 19.04 11.07
N LEU A 22 13.63 19.26 11.48
CA LEU A 22 13.17 18.91 12.83
C LEU A 22 13.15 17.40 13.06
N GLY A 23 12.79 16.62 12.04
CA GLY A 23 12.83 15.17 12.07
C GLY A 23 14.26 14.62 12.21
N GLU A 24 15.20 15.17 11.44
CA GLU A 24 16.64 14.86 11.54
C GLU A 24 17.19 15.22 12.93
N PHE A 25 16.93 16.45 13.39
CA PHE A 25 17.33 16.90 14.72
C PHE A 25 16.79 15.97 15.82
N SER A 26 15.50 15.60 15.74
CA SER A 26 14.87 14.74 16.75
C SER A 26 15.48 13.34 16.77
N ARG A 27 15.88 12.81 15.61
CA ARG A 27 16.54 11.51 15.48
C ARG A 27 17.94 11.53 16.09
N ASP A 28 18.71 12.57 15.82
CA ASP A 28 20.10 12.69 16.29
C ASP A 28 20.19 12.98 17.79
N ASN A 29 19.18 13.64 18.35
CA ASN A 29 19.21 14.12 19.74
C ASN A 29 18.25 13.35 20.68
N SER A 30 17.41 12.46 20.15
CA SER A 30 16.40 11.69 20.92
C SER A 30 15.35 12.54 21.65
N PHE A 31 15.22 13.83 21.32
CA PHE A 31 14.15 14.70 21.80
C PHE A 31 13.68 15.65 20.70
N SER A 32 12.39 16.03 20.76
CA SER A 32 11.75 16.91 19.79
C SER A 32 11.49 18.29 20.43
N PRO A 33 11.81 19.41 19.76
CA PRO A 33 11.57 20.76 20.31
C PRO A 33 10.10 21.16 20.18
N PRO A 34 9.27 21.10 21.25
CA PRO A 34 7.81 21.17 21.12
C PRO A 34 7.33 22.51 20.53
N LYS A 35 7.92 23.63 20.95
CA LYS A 35 7.56 24.97 20.47
C LYS A 35 7.74 25.15 18.96
N VAL A 36 8.78 24.54 18.39
CA VAL A 36 9.04 24.68 16.95
C VAL A 36 8.04 23.84 16.14
N TYR A 37 7.64 22.68 16.68
CA TYR A 37 6.54 21.92 16.11
C TYR A 37 5.20 22.67 16.21
N GLU A 38 4.91 23.34 17.33
CA GLU A 38 3.72 24.19 17.50
C GLU A 38 3.69 25.35 16.48
N GLU A 39 4.84 26.01 16.28
CA GLU A 39 4.98 27.06 15.26
C GLU A 39 4.74 26.53 13.83
N ALA A 40 5.26 25.34 13.51
CA ALA A 40 5.03 24.70 12.22
C ALA A 40 3.54 24.36 12.02
N VAL A 41 2.85 23.84 13.04
CA VAL A 41 1.40 23.59 13.01
C VAL A 41 0.64 24.89 12.72
N SER A 42 0.93 25.96 13.45
CA SER A 42 0.28 27.27 13.24
C SER A 42 0.47 27.78 11.80
N LYS A 43 1.67 27.65 11.22
CA LYS A 43 1.91 28.02 9.82
C LYS A 43 1.07 27.18 8.85
N MET A 44 0.94 25.87 9.09
CA MET A 44 0.12 25.00 8.26
C MET A 44 -1.37 25.38 8.34
N GLU A 45 -1.88 25.66 9.54
CA GLU A 45 -3.26 26.12 9.74
C GLU A 45 -3.54 27.45 9.03
N ASP A 46 -2.60 28.41 9.10
CA ASP A 46 -2.68 29.68 8.40
C ASP A 46 -2.77 29.48 6.87
N ILE A 47 -1.91 28.60 6.31
CA ILE A 47 -1.98 28.24 4.89
C ILE A 47 -3.33 27.63 4.57
N VAL A 48 -3.77 26.62 5.33
CA VAL A 48 -5.04 25.90 5.14
C VAL A 48 -6.24 26.83 5.16
N SER A 49 -6.26 27.83 6.05
CA SER A 49 -7.35 28.81 6.17
C SER A 49 -7.51 29.68 4.91
N SER A 50 -6.46 29.78 4.10
CA SER A 50 -6.41 30.60 2.89
C SER A 50 -6.68 29.83 1.59
N LEU A 51 -6.71 28.49 1.66
CA LEU A 51 -7.00 27.58 0.55
C LEU A 51 -8.49 27.34 0.41
N ASN A 52 -8.95 27.14 -0.82
CA ASN A 52 -10.33 26.78 -1.09
C ASN A 52 -10.60 25.31 -0.74
N ASP A 53 -11.78 25.03 -0.20
CA ASP A 53 -12.24 23.66 0.07
C ASP A 53 -13.15 23.17 -1.07
N TYR A 54 -12.54 22.64 -2.14
CA TYR A 54 -13.31 22.04 -3.23
C TYR A 54 -13.76 20.64 -2.83
N ILE A 55 -15.08 20.47 -2.67
CA ILE A 55 -15.69 19.15 -2.41
C ILE A 55 -15.40 18.20 -3.57
N GLU A 56 -15.48 18.72 -4.81
CA GLU A 56 -15.31 17.99 -6.05
C GLU A 56 -14.50 18.85 -7.05
N PRO A 57 -13.16 18.75 -7.07
CA PRO A 57 -12.32 19.55 -7.97
C PRO A 57 -12.58 19.19 -9.43
N LYS A 58 -12.61 20.18 -10.33
CA LYS A 58 -12.90 20.03 -11.77
C LYS A 58 -11.67 20.20 -12.65
N THR A 59 -10.62 20.82 -12.11
CA THR A 59 -9.37 21.08 -12.83
C THR A 59 -8.18 20.55 -12.05
N ARG A 60 -7.05 20.31 -12.73
CA ARG A 60 -5.79 19.92 -12.08
C ARG A 60 -5.34 20.92 -11.02
N GLY A 61 -5.59 22.22 -11.23
CA GLY A 61 -5.26 23.26 -10.24
C GLY A 61 -6.10 23.16 -8.97
N GLU A 62 -7.42 22.98 -9.11
CA GLU A 62 -8.33 22.79 -7.97
C GLU A 62 -8.01 21.49 -7.20
N LEU A 63 -7.61 20.44 -7.92
CA LEU A 63 -7.18 19.18 -7.30
C LEU A 63 -5.91 19.38 -6.49
N ILE A 64 -4.88 20.03 -7.05
CA ILE A 64 -3.63 20.33 -6.34
C ILE A 64 -3.89 21.16 -5.08
N GLU A 65 -4.75 22.18 -5.18
CA GLU A 65 -5.14 23.01 -4.03
C GLU A 65 -5.85 22.19 -2.93
N SER A 66 -6.79 21.33 -3.34
CA SER A 66 -7.51 20.44 -2.42
C SER A 66 -6.58 19.44 -1.73
N GLU A 67 -5.62 18.90 -2.48
CA GLU A 67 -4.68 17.91 -1.98
C GLU A 67 -3.65 18.53 -1.03
N LEU A 68 -3.17 19.73 -1.35
CA LEU A 68 -2.34 20.52 -0.44
C LEU A 68 -3.05 20.72 0.89
N ARG A 69 -4.32 21.14 0.85
CA ARG A 69 -5.14 21.35 2.05
C ARG A 69 -5.26 20.08 2.88
N ARG A 70 -5.60 18.94 2.26
CA ARG A 70 -5.72 17.65 2.96
C ARG A 70 -4.39 17.24 3.60
N ARG A 71 -3.29 17.41 2.88
CA ARG A 71 -1.97 17.03 3.37
C ARG A 71 -1.54 17.87 4.57
N LEU A 72 -1.70 19.19 4.50
CA LEU A 72 -1.37 20.09 5.61
C LEU A 72 -2.20 19.80 6.87
N ILE A 73 -3.51 19.54 6.72
CA ILE A 73 -4.38 19.14 7.83
C ILE A 73 -3.90 17.82 8.45
N GLY A 74 -3.54 16.84 7.60
CA GLY A 74 -2.98 15.56 8.03
C GLY A 74 -1.72 15.74 8.87
N GLU A 75 -0.69 16.38 8.29
CA GLU A 75 0.61 16.55 8.95
C GLU A 75 0.49 17.35 10.25
N ALA A 76 -0.36 18.38 10.29
CA ALA A 76 -0.65 19.13 11.50
C ALA A 76 -1.24 18.23 12.61
N ALA A 77 -2.24 17.41 12.28
CA ALA A 77 -2.88 16.52 13.24
C ALA A 77 -1.91 15.47 13.83
N GLU A 78 -1.00 14.90 13.03
CA GLU A 78 0.02 13.96 13.55
C GLU A 78 1.03 14.63 14.49
N ILE A 79 1.37 15.90 14.23
CA ILE A 79 2.24 16.67 15.12
C ILE A 79 1.53 16.99 16.42
N GLU A 80 0.29 17.50 16.36
CA GLU A 80 -0.51 17.81 17.55
C GLU A 80 -0.73 16.59 18.44
N LYS A 81 -0.97 15.42 17.84
CA LYS A 81 -1.02 14.13 18.53
C LYS A 81 0.29 13.83 19.24
N ARG A 82 1.44 13.96 18.55
CA ARG A 82 2.75 13.73 19.16
C ARG A 82 3.00 14.67 20.34
N LEU A 83 2.56 15.92 20.25
CA LEU A 83 2.71 16.93 21.30
C LEU A 83 1.77 16.69 22.49
N SER A 84 0.51 16.31 22.23
CA SER A 84 -0.51 16.18 23.27
C SER A 84 -0.56 14.80 23.93
N GLY A 85 -0.07 13.76 23.26
CA GLY A 85 -0.13 12.36 23.70
C GLY A 85 -1.55 11.77 23.72
N LYS A 86 -2.55 12.47 23.16
CA LYS A 86 -3.94 12.01 23.12
C LYS A 86 -4.22 11.25 21.83
N LEU A 87 -5.00 10.18 21.92
CA LEU A 87 -5.48 9.48 20.74
C LEU A 87 -6.60 10.29 20.06
N ILE A 88 -6.62 10.24 18.74
CA ILE A 88 -7.71 10.79 17.92
C ILE A 88 -8.89 9.82 17.97
N ASP A 89 -10.11 10.34 18.08
CA ASP A 89 -11.32 9.50 18.08
C ASP A 89 -11.57 8.86 16.70
N PHE A 90 -12.33 7.76 16.71
CA PHE A 90 -12.59 6.94 15.52
C PHE A 90 -13.09 7.75 14.31
N ASP A 91 -14.11 8.60 14.49
CA ASP A 91 -14.72 9.34 13.39
C ASP A 91 -13.76 10.42 12.84
N SER A 92 -12.98 11.04 13.73
CA SER A 92 -11.93 11.97 13.34
C SER A 92 -10.81 11.28 12.55
N THR A 93 -10.40 10.06 12.94
CA THR A 93 -9.45 9.26 12.16
C THR A 93 -10.01 8.92 10.79
N LEU A 94 -11.27 8.46 10.68
CA LEU A 94 -11.88 8.16 9.38
C LEU A 94 -11.90 9.40 8.46
N ARG A 95 -12.25 10.58 9.00
CA ARG A 95 -12.23 11.83 8.24
C ARG A 95 -10.83 12.21 7.79
N LEU A 96 -9.85 12.10 8.69
CA LEU A 96 -8.45 12.46 8.44
C LEU A 96 -7.85 11.65 7.29
N TYR A 97 -8.08 10.33 7.29
CA TYR A 97 -7.59 9.41 6.26
C TYR A 97 -8.54 9.28 5.05
N GLY A 98 -9.64 10.04 5.02
CA GLY A 98 -10.58 10.06 3.90
C GLY A 98 -11.28 8.73 3.66
N ILE A 99 -11.62 8.01 4.72
CA ILE A 99 -12.21 6.66 4.69
C ILE A 99 -13.74 6.77 4.66
N PRO A 100 -14.41 6.36 3.58
CA PRO A 100 -15.87 6.38 3.53
C PRO A 100 -16.51 5.39 4.50
N GLN A 101 -17.52 5.86 5.25
CA GLN A 101 -18.26 5.04 6.20
C GLN A 101 -18.87 3.79 5.54
N GLN A 102 -19.32 3.91 4.28
CA GLN A 102 -19.87 2.79 3.52
C GLN A 102 -18.87 1.62 3.42
N ASP A 103 -17.57 1.89 3.24
CA ASP A 103 -16.57 0.81 3.10
C ASP A 103 -16.40 0.04 4.41
N ILE A 104 -16.58 0.72 5.54
CA ILE A 104 -16.59 0.13 6.88
C ILE A 104 -17.86 -0.68 7.09
N ASP A 105 -19.00 -0.18 6.61
CA ASP A 105 -20.32 -0.82 6.68
C ASP A 105 -20.39 -2.11 5.86
N GLU A 106 -19.68 -2.17 4.75
CA GLU A 106 -19.63 -3.34 3.87
C GLU A 106 -18.75 -4.50 4.39
N LEU A 107 -17.94 -4.27 5.44
CA LEU A 107 -17.02 -5.30 5.97
C LEU A 107 -17.75 -6.57 6.44
N GLU A 108 -18.77 -6.44 7.30
CA GLU A 108 -19.51 -7.60 7.81
C GLU A 108 -20.28 -8.35 6.71
N PRO A 109 -21.11 -7.69 5.88
CA PRO A 109 -21.79 -8.35 4.78
C PRO A 109 -20.84 -9.08 3.83
N TRP A 110 -19.69 -8.47 3.51
CA TRP A 110 -18.69 -9.08 2.66
C TRP A 110 -18.07 -10.32 3.32
N LEU A 111 -17.68 -10.24 4.60
CA LEU A 111 -17.09 -11.38 5.31
C LEU A 111 -18.08 -12.55 5.40
N LEU A 112 -19.34 -12.28 5.77
CA LEU A 112 -20.37 -13.31 5.83
C LEU A 112 -20.59 -14.00 4.48
N LYS A 113 -20.66 -13.23 3.39
CA LYS A 113 -20.85 -13.74 2.03
C LYS A 113 -19.68 -14.60 1.53
N ASN A 114 -18.46 -14.30 1.95
CA ASN A 114 -17.24 -14.94 1.42
C ASN A 114 -16.68 -16.04 2.32
N LYS A 115 -17.23 -16.23 3.53
CA LYS A 115 -16.71 -17.14 4.55
C LYS A 115 -16.52 -18.58 4.06
N ASP A 116 -17.55 -19.17 3.49
CA ASP A 116 -17.52 -20.59 3.07
C ASP A 116 -16.52 -20.80 1.93
N LYS A 117 -16.52 -19.89 0.94
CA LYS A 117 -15.56 -19.93 -0.17
C LYS A 117 -14.11 -19.82 0.31
N VAL A 118 -13.84 -19.00 1.33
CA VAL A 118 -12.49 -18.89 1.91
C VAL A 118 -12.08 -20.17 2.63
N LEU A 119 -13.00 -20.84 3.33
CA LEU A 119 -12.70 -22.14 3.95
C LEU A 119 -12.33 -23.18 2.88
N GLU A 120 -13.07 -23.25 1.77
CA GLU A 120 -12.73 -24.13 0.64
C GLU A 120 -11.35 -23.80 0.04
N THR A 121 -11.03 -22.52 -0.11
CA THR A 121 -9.71 -22.08 -0.60
C THR A 121 -8.59 -22.46 0.38
N VAL A 122 -8.80 -22.30 1.69
CA VAL A 122 -7.84 -22.73 2.72
C VAL A 122 -7.61 -24.23 2.65
N GLU A 123 -8.65 -25.05 2.48
CA GLU A 123 -8.50 -26.49 2.31
C GLU A 123 -7.72 -26.86 1.04
N ARG A 124 -7.97 -26.16 -0.08
CA ARG A 124 -7.22 -26.37 -1.34
C ARG A 124 -5.74 -26.04 -1.17
N LEU A 125 -5.42 -24.92 -0.52
CA LEU A 125 -4.04 -24.54 -0.19
C LEU A 125 -3.39 -25.56 0.76
N TYR A 126 -4.12 -26.03 1.77
CA TYR A 126 -3.61 -27.02 2.72
C TYR A 126 -3.30 -28.37 2.04
N ARG A 127 -4.13 -28.83 1.11
CA ARG A 127 -3.87 -30.08 0.35
C ARG A 127 -2.60 -30.01 -0.50
N LYS A 128 -2.21 -28.81 -0.94
CA LYS A 128 -0.94 -28.55 -1.65
C LYS A 128 0.23 -28.28 -0.71
N PHE A 129 -0.02 -28.10 0.58
CA PHE A 129 1.02 -27.76 1.53
C PHE A 129 1.86 -28.98 1.86
N GLU A 130 3.06 -29.06 1.28
CA GLU A 130 3.99 -30.18 1.49
C GLU A 130 4.81 -30.08 2.81
N GLY A 131 4.43 -29.18 3.73
CA GLY A 131 5.20 -28.86 4.92
C GLY A 131 6.45 -28.01 4.62
N SER A 132 7.00 -27.33 5.63
CA SER A 132 8.28 -26.62 5.49
C SER A 132 9.44 -27.62 5.46
N ASN A 133 9.58 -28.34 4.36
CA ASN A 133 10.65 -29.29 4.11
C ASN A 133 11.89 -28.63 3.47
N ASN A 134 11.95 -27.29 3.44
CA ASN A 134 13.11 -26.56 2.94
C ASN A 134 14.21 -26.57 3.99
N SER A 135 15.41 -26.96 3.57
CA SER A 135 16.60 -26.84 4.41
C SER A 135 17.02 -25.37 4.51
N HIS A 136 17.66 -25.00 5.62
CA HIS A 136 18.26 -23.67 5.77
C HIS A 136 19.22 -23.40 4.61
N LEU A 137 19.18 -22.19 4.04
CA LEU A 137 19.99 -21.82 2.88
C LEU A 137 21.50 -21.84 3.18
N GLY A 138 21.90 -21.71 4.46
CA GLY A 138 23.31 -21.73 4.86
C GLY A 138 24.04 -20.46 4.45
N LEU A 139 23.37 -19.31 4.53
CA LEU A 139 23.94 -18.00 4.16
C LEU A 139 25.10 -17.56 5.08
N ASP A 140 25.25 -18.22 6.23
CA ASP A 140 26.37 -18.09 7.15
C ASP A 140 27.66 -18.76 6.63
N ILE A 141 27.56 -19.68 5.67
CA ILE A 141 28.70 -20.39 5.07
C ILE A 141 29.15 -19.67 3.79
N TRP A 142 30.32 -19.04 3.81
CA TRP A 142 30.75 -18.12 2.73
C TRP A 142 30.75 -18.70 1.30
N PRO A 143 31.26 -19.91 1.03
CA PRO A 143 31.18 -20.50 -0.31
C PRO A 143 29.73 -20.73 -0.77
N VAL A 144 28.85 -21.16 0.15
CA VAL A 144 27.43 -21.43 -0.12
C VAL A 144 26.69 -20.12 -0.36
N ARG A 145 26.97 -19.10 0.45
CA ARG A 145 26.44 -17.74 0.27
C ARG A 145 26.76 -17.21 -1.12
N ARG A 146 28.02 -17.29 -1.57
CA ARG A 146 28.41 -16.82 -2.92
C ARG A 146 27.69 -17.57 -4.04
N GLU A 147 27.52 -18.89 -3.91
CA GLU A 147 26.77 -19.69 -4.87
C GLU A 147 25.32 -19.19 -4.97
N ILE A 148 24.66 -18.97 -3.84
CA ILE A 148 23.27 -18.53 -3.76
C ILE A 148 23.11 -17.09 -4.27
N GLU A 149 24.02 -16.18 -3.89
CA GLU A 149 24.04 -14.79 -4.38
C GLU A 149 24.16 -14.74 -5.91
N ASN A 150 25.05 -15.57 -6.49
CA ASN A 150 25.20 -15.65 -7.95
C ASN A 150 23.97 -16.23 -8.64
N PHE A 151 23.35 -17.26 -8.07
CA PHE A 151 22.11 -17.85 -8.58
C PHE A 151 20.94 -16.85 -8.53
N ALA A 152 20.77 -16.17 -7.40
CA ALA A 152 19.75 -15.15 -7.20
C ALA A 152 19.97 -13.97 -8.17
N SER A 153 21.20 -13.45 -8.24
CA SER A 153 21.56 -12.33 -9.13
C SER A 153 21.26 -12.65 -10.60
N SER A 154 21.62 -13.85 -11.06
CA SER A 154 21.34 -14.30 -12.44
C SER A 154 19.84 -14.37 -12.71
N SER A 155 19.08 -14.92 -11.77
CA SER A 155 17.61 -15.06 -11.88
C SER A 155 16.90 -13.70 -11.86
N ILE A 156 17.28 -12.82 -10.92
CA ILE A 156 16.77 -11.45 -10.81
C ILE A 156 17.06 -10.68 -12.10
N THR A 157 18.30 -10.70 -12.58
CA THR A 157 18.70 -10.00 -13.81
C THR A 157 17.89 -10.47 -15.02
N ARG A 158 17.67 -11.78 -15.15
CA ARG A 158 16.85 -12.35 -16.23
C ARG A 158 15.41 -11.83 -16.13
N PHE A 159 14.77 -11.96 -14.96
CA PHE A 159 13.41 -11.48 -14.75
C PHE A 159 13.29 -9.99 -15.05
N HIS A 160 14.18 -9.16 -14.50
CA HIS A 160 14.19 -7.72 -14.69
C HIS A 160 14.21 -7.34 -16.18
N LYS A 161 15.14 -7.94 -16.95
CA LYS A 161 15.28 -7.66 -18.39
C LYS A 161 14.07 -8.12 -19.21
N LYS A 162 13.56 -9.32 -18.93
CA LYS A 162 12.44 -9.90 -19.67
C LYS A 162 11.13 -9.17 -19.39
N LEU A 163 10.83 -8.90 -18.12
CA LEU A 163 9.67 -8.12 -17.71
C LEU A 163 9.75 -6.67 -18.22
N GLY A 164 10.91 -6.03 -18.11
CA GLY A 164 11.13 -4.69 -18.64
C GLY A 164 10.85 -4.60 -20.13
N LYS A 165 11.44 -5.49 -20.94
CA LYS A 165 11.19 -5.54 -22.39
C LYS A 165 9.73 -5.81 -22.71
N PHE A 166 9.10 -6.72 -21.99
CA PHE A 166 7.68 -7.03 -22.17
C PHE A 166 6.82 -5.78 -21.90
N LEU A 167 6.96 -5.15 -20.75
CA LEU A 167 6.16 -3.99 -20.35
C LEU A 167 6.36 -2.76 -21.26
N GLN A 168 7.55 -2.58 -21.84
CA GLN A 168 7.81 -1.57 -22.87
C GLN A 168 6.90 -1.73 -24.10
N GLY A 169 6.45 -2.96 -24.39
CA GLY A 169 5.49 -3.24 -25.45
C GLY A 169 4.04 -2.89 -25.11
N PHE A 170 3.71 -2.67 -23.82
CA PHE A 170 2.34 -2.41 -23.36
C PHE A 170 2.10 -0.99 -22.88
N THR A 171 3.13 -0.33 -22.36
CA THR A 171 3.01 1.00 -21.73
C THR A 171 4.35 1.72 -21.80
N GLN A 172 4.33 3.05 -21.96
CA GLN A 172 5.56 3.86 -21.93
C GLN A 172 6.26 3.74 -20.57
N ILE A 173 5.52 3.38 -19.53
CA ILE A 173 6.02 3.18 -18.18
C ILE A 173 7.02 2.03 -18.10
N GLY A 174 6.91 1.04 -18.98
CA GLY A 174 7.91 -0.02 -19.09
C GLY A 174 9.31 0.50 -19.42
N ASN A 175 9.42 1.69 -20.03
CA ASN A 175 10.72 2.31 -20.29
C ASN A 175 11.46 2.67 -19.01
N TYR A 176 10.76 3.02 -17.94
CA TYR A 176 11.36 3.43 -16.66
C TYR A 176 11.88 2.24 -15.84
N LEU A 177 11.50 1.00 -16.17
CA LEU A 177 12.10 -0.17 -15.51
C LEU A 177 13.61 -0.27 -15.77
N ARG A 178 14.13 0.30 -16.86
CA ARG A 178 15.58 0.34 -17.13
C ARG A 178 16.33 1.29 -16.21
N ASP A 179 15.62 2.21 -15.56
CA ASP A 179 16.18 3.20 -14.65
C ASP A 179 16.28 2.64 -13.21
N ILE A 180 15.84 1.40 -13.01
CA ILE A 180 15.92 0.63 -11.77
C ILE A 180 16.99 -0.44 -11.93
N ASN A 181 17.85 -0.59 -10.92
CA ASN A 181 18.79 -1.71 -10.86
C ASN A 181 18.27 -2.78 -9.90
N ALA A 182 17.89 -3.96 -10.41
CA ALA A 182 17.41 -5.05 -9.56
C ALA A 182 18.57 -5.91 -9.06
N VAL A 183 18.75 -5.99 -7.74
CA VAL A 183 19.89 -6.65 -7.08
C VAL A 183 19.44 -7.57 -5.96
N PRO A 184 20.16 -8.69 -5.70
CA PRO A 184 19.88 -9.50 -4.52
C PRO A 184 20.30 -8.79 -3.23
N THR A 185 19.57 -9.01 -2.15
CA THR A 185 19.95 -8.56 -0.79
C THR A 185 19.88 -9.71 0.22
N SER A 186 20.72 -9.64 1.25
CA SER A 186 20.65 -10.53 2.41
C SER A 186 19.58 -10.11 3.42
N GLU A 187 18.98 -8.93 3.26
CA GLU A 187 17.84 -8.51 4.07
C GLU A 187 16.64 -9.43 3.81
N ALA A 188 15.92 -9.78 4.88
CA ALA A 188 14.77 -10.67 4.77
C ALA A 188 13.62 -10.04 3.97
N ARG A 189 13.43 -8.71 4.12
CA ARG A 189 12.43 -7.94 3.39
C ARG A 189 13.04 -7.38 2.11
N SER A 190 12.33 -7.53 1.00
CA SER A 190 12.66 -6.84 -0.25
C SER A 190 12.15 -5.41 -0.20
N TYR A 191 12.83 -4.48 -0.85
CA TYR A 191 12.47 -3.07 -0.84
C TYR A 191 13.04 -2.36 -2.06
N PHE A 192 12.46 -1.22 -2.41
CA PHE A 192 13.08 -0.26 -3.32
C PHE A 192 13.87 0.81 -2.55
N ASN A 193 15.13 1.01 -2.93
CA ASN A 193 15.98 2.08 -2.39
C ASN A 193 15.91 3.32 -3.27
N PHE A 194 15.18 4.33 -2.80
CA PHE A 194 14.97 5.61 -3.47
C PHE A 194 16.25 6.43 -3.76
N ASN A 195 17.33 6.18 -3.00
CA ASN A 195 18.58 6.93 -3.15
C ASN A 195 19.48 6.33 -4.24
N THR A 196 19.47 5.01 -4.39
CA THR A 196 20.30 4.29 -5.36
C THR A 196 19.52 3.82 -6.59
N ASN A 197 18.19 4.00 -6.61
CA ASN A 197 17.26 3.41 -7.57
C ASN A 197 17.43 1.88 -7.67
N GLU A 198 17.71 1.22 -6.55
CA GLU A 198 17.91 -0.22 -6.50
C GLU A 198 16.66 -0.94 -6.01
N LEU A 199 16.18 -1.90 -6.78
CA LEU A 199 15.20 -2.88 -6.33
C LEU A 199 15.95 -4.03 -5.65
N ALA A 200 16.02 -3.98 -4.33
CA ALA A 200 16.69 -4.98 -3.51
C ALA A 200 15.75 -6.16 -3.22
N ILE A 201 16.03 -7.32 -3.82
CA ILE A 201 15.22 -8.54 -3.69
C ILE A 201 15.87 -9.50 -2.70
N GLY A 202 15.17 -9.79 -1.62
CA GLY A 202 15.64 -10.65 -0.53
C GLY A 202 15.89 -12.07 -1.00
N ILE A 203 17.13 -12.54 -0.85
CA ILE A 203 17.55 -13.89 -1.27
C ILE A 203 16.69 -14.96 -0.59
N GLU A 204 16.43 -14.84 0.71
CA GLU A 204 15.62 -15.80 1.46
C GLU A 204 14.15 -15.82 1.04
N ALA A 205 13.66 -14.73 0.44
CA ALA A 205 12.29 -14.67 -0.07
C ALA A 205 12.13 -15.45 -1.37
N ILE A 206 13.17 -15.50 -2.23
CA ILE A 206 13.08 -16.05 -3.59
C ILE A 206 13.87 -17.33 -3.80
N CYS A 207 14.80 -17.68 -2.91
CA CYS A 207 15.63 -18.88 -3.02
C CYS A 207 15.25 -19.89 -1.94
N LYS A 208 15.17 -21.16 -2.32
CA LYS A 208 14.89 -22.28 -1.41
C LYS A 208 15.86 -23.41 -1.69
N ARG A 209 16.25 -24.16 -0.64
CA ARG A 209 17.04 -25.38 -0.78
C ARG A 209 16.13 -26.58 -0.55
N THR A 210 16.06 -27.46 -1.55
CA THR A 210 15.32 -28.72 -1.48
C THR A 210 15.92 -29.67 -0.45
N LYS A 211 15.23 -30.76 -0.13
CA LYS A 211 15.75 -31.81 0.78
C LYS A 211 17.01 -32.46 0.24
N GLU A 212 17.12 -32.56 -1.07
CA GLU A 212 18.25 -33.11 -1.82
C GLU A 212 19.42 -32.12 -1.90
N GLY A 213 19.28 -30.91 -1.33
CA GLY A 213 20.31 -29.88 -1.33
C GLY A 213 20.38 -29.05 -2.61
N LEU A 214 19.45 -29.22 -3.55
CA LEU A 214 19.38 -28.41 -4.77
C LEU A 214 18.77 -27.04 -4.48
N LEU A 215 19.37 -26.00 -5.06
CA LEU A 215 18.86 -24.63 -5.02
C LEU A 215 17.72 -24.47 -6.03
N LYS A 216 16.58 -23.94 -5.58
CA LYS A 216 15.37 -23.70 -6.36
C LYS A 216 14.91 -22.26 -6.20
N LEU A 217 14.42 -21.67 -7.29
CA LEU A 217 13.81 -20.35 -7.29
C LEU A 217 12.30 -20.45 -6.97
N ASP A 218 11.82 -19.57 -6.11
CA ASP A 218 10.40 -19.29 -5.92
C ASP A 218 9.96 -18.23 -6.95
N HIS A 219 9.62 -18.71 -8.15
CA HIS A 219 9.17 -17.85 -9.25
C HIS A 219 7.92 -17.04 -8.88
N LYS A 220 7.00 -17.63 -8.11
CA LYS A 220 5.79 -16.95 -7.63
C LYS A 220 6.17 -15.73 -6.80
N GLN A 221 7.03 -15.91 -5.79
CA GLN A 221 7.43 -14.80 -4.94
C GLN A 221 8.22 -13.74 -5.71
N LEU A 222 9.08 -14.15 -6.65
CA LEU A 222 9.81 -13.20 -7.48
C LEU A 222 8.89 -12.33 -8.35
N ILE A 223 7.86 -12.92 -9.00
CA ILE A 223 6.86 -12.16 -9.77
C ILE A 223 6.12 -11.17 -8.86
N ARG A 224 5.66 -11.62 -7.69
CA ARG A 224 4.96 -10.77 -6.72
C ARG A 224 5.81 -9.57 -6.29
N LEU A 225 7.09 -9.80 -5.98
CA LEU A 225 8.03 -8.75 -5.58
C LEU A 225 8.30 -7.75 -6.71
N TYR A 226 8.40 -8.22 -7.97
CA TYR A 226 8.53 -7.32 -9.11
C TYR A 226 7.28 -6.45 -9.32
N GLY A 227 6.08 -7.01 -9.16
CA GLY A 227 4.84 -6.23 -9.25
C GLY A 227 4.73 -5.23 -8.10
N HIS A 228 5.02 -5.65 -6.86
CA HIS A 228 4.85 -4.82 -5.67
C HIS A 228 5.94 -3.74 -5.54
N GLU A 229 7.20 -4.14 -5.43
CA GLU A 229 8.32 -3.22 -5.19
C GLU A 229 8.80 -2.56 -6.48
N GLY A 230 8.82 -3.31 -7.58
CA GLY A 230 9.30 -2.82 -8.88
C GLY A 230 8.27 -1.92 -9.56
N MET A 231 7.10 -2.46 -9.90
CA MET A 231 6.08 -1.69 -10.62
C MET A 231 5.30 -0.75 -9.69
N GLY A 232 4.95 -1.19 -8.49
CA GLY A 232 4.25 -0.35 -7.51
C GLY A 232 5.12 0.79 -7.00
N HIS A 233 6.06 0.48 -6.11
CA HIS A 233 6.82 1.50 -5.39
C HIS A 233 7.87 2.20 -6.25
N ALA A 234 8.70 1.44 -6.98
CA ALA A 234 9.81 2.03 -7.71
C ALA A 234 9.37 2.88 -8.90
N LEU A 235 8.46 2.39 -9.74
CA LEU A 235 7.94 3.20 -10.85
C LEU A 235 7.11 4.37 -10.34
N ASN A 236 6.34 4.21 -9.25
CA ASN A 236 5.60 5.33 -8.68
C ASN A 236 6.54 6.46 -8.26
N PHE A 237 7.64 6.12 -7.59
CA PHE A 237 8.65 7.08 -7.20
C PHE A 237 9.34 7.76 -8.40
N ILE A 238 9.80 6.97 -9.38
CA ILE A 238 10.53 7.50 -10.54
C ILE A 238 9.65 8.44 -11.36
N LEU A 239 8.43 8.01 -11.69
CA LEU A 239 7.50 8.83 -12.48
C LEU A 239 7.12 10.11 -11.74
N SER A 240 6.87 10.02 -10.43
CA SER A 240 6.58 11.20 -9.60
C SER A 240 7.72 12.23 -9.60
N ARG A 241 8.98 11.79 -9.73
CA ARG A 241 10.15 12.67 -9.81
C ARG A 241 10.44 13.21 -11.21
N CYS A 242 10.01 12.50 -12.25
CA CYS A 242 10.12 12.96 -13.64
C CYS A 242 9.09 14.04 -13.99
N GLU A 243 8.01 14.12 -13.20
CA GLU A 243 6.94 15.10 -13.37
C GLU A 243 7.22 16.38 -12.56
N ASP A 244 6.77 17.52 -13.09
CA ASP A 244 6.85 18.83 -12.43
C ASP A 244 5.73 18.97 -11.37
N LEU A 245 5.73 18.06 -10.39
CA LEU A 245 4.79 18.04 -9.28
C LEU A 245 5.28 18.91 -8.12
N PRO A 246 4.37 19.63 -7.44
CA PRO A 246 4.67 20.28 -6.17
C PRO A 246 5.34 19.31 -5.17
N HIS A 247 6.25 19.84 -4.34
CA HIS A 247 7.06 19.03 -3.42
C HIS A 247 6.24 18.06 -2.53
N PHE A 248 5.07 18.49 -2.04
CA PHE A 248 4.21 17.66 -1.19
C PHE A 248 3.53 16.50 -1.94
N LEU A 249 3.48 16.53 -3.28
CA LEU A 249 2.97 15.44 -4.13
C LEU A 249 4.07 14.54 -4.67
N SER A 250 5.33 14.95 -4.61
CA SER A 250 6.49 14.15 -4.99
C SER A 250 7.15 13.47 -3.80
N LYS A 251 6.60 13.64 -2.59
CA LYS A 251 7.11 13.05 -1.35
C LYS A 251 6.08 12.24 -0.59
N GLU A 252 6.47 11.03 -0.22
CA GLU A 252 5.66 10.14 0.61
C GLU A 252 5.47 10.66 2.04
N SER A 253 4.33 10.35 2.66
CA SER A 253 4.14 10.34 4.11
C SER A 253 3.12 9.28 4.52
N SER A 254 2.92 9.13 5.84
CA SER A 254 1.94 8.21 6.43
C SER A 254 0.52 8.34 5.84
N PHE A 255 0.12 9.55 5.39
CA PHE A 255 -1.21 9.79 4.84
C PHE A 255 -1.44 9.23 3.44
N VAL A 256 -0.38 8.98 2.70
CA VAL A 256 -0.41 8.53 1.31
C VAL A 256 0.20 7.16 1.11
N GLU A 257 0.93 6.66 2.11
CA GLU A 257 1.50 5.31 2.16
C GLU A 257 0.45 4.25 1.79
N SER A 258 -0.77 4.35 2.32
CA SER A 258 -1.82 3.37 1.95
C SER A 258 -2.25 3.40 0.51
N THR A 259 -2.22 4.56 -0.13
CA THR A 259 -2.52 4.67 -1.55
C THR A 259 -1.38 4.04 -2.34
N ALA A 260 -0.12 4.35 -1.99
CA ALA A 260 1.07 3.76 -2.61
C ALA A 260 1.09 2.23 -2.46
N GLU A 261 0.85 1.72 -1.26
CA GLU A 261 0.69 0.28 -0.98
C GLU A 261 -0.49 -0.34 -1.75
N SER A 262 -1.60 0.37 -1.89
CA SER A 262 -2.73 -0.10 -2.71
C SER A 262 -2.35 -0.19 -4.19
N VAL A 263 -1.54 0.74 -4.70
CA VAL A 263 -0.97 0.72 -6.05
C VAL A 263 -0.01 -0.47 -6.21
N ALA A 264 0.86 -0.70 -5.24
CA ALA A 264 1.77 -1.85 -5.24
C ALA A 264 1.04 -3.19 -5.22
N GLN A 265 0.00 -3.33 -4.39
CA GLN A 265 -0.88 -4.51 -4.37
C GLN A 265 -1.67 -4.69 -5.67
N PHE A 266 -2.02 -3.60 -6.36
CA PHE A 266 -2.61 -3.69 -7.69
C PHE A 266 -1.62 -4.29 -8.70
N TYR A 267 -0.39 -3.77 -8.76
CA TYR A 267 0.62 -4.25 -9.71
C TYR A 267 1.16 -5.65 -9.39
N GLU A 268 1.16 -6.08 -8.12
CA GLU A 268 1.42 -7.48 -7.75
C GLU A 268 0.51 -8.44 -8.52
N ARG A 269 -0.77 -8.08 -8.66
CA ARG A 269 -1.78 -8.88 -9.37
C ARG A 269 -1.75 -8.65 -10.86
N GLN A 270 -1.66 -7.37 -11.26
CA GLN A 270 -1.69 -7.02 -12.66
C GLN A 270 -0.53 -7.67 -13.42
N LEU A 271 0.65 -7.77 -12.82
CA LEU A 271 1.77 -8.45 -13.44
C LEU A 271 1.50 -9.95 -13.69
N LEU A 272 0.80 -10.63 -12.79
CA LEU A 272 0.39 -12.02 -13.00
C LEU A 272 -0.64 -12.15 -14.13
N GLU A 273 -1.62 -11.24 -14.21
CA GLU A 273 -2.57 -11.21 -15.32
C GLU A 273 -1.86 -10.93 -16.66
N ASP A 274 -0.89 -10.02 -16.68
CA ASP A 274 -0.12 -9.72 -17.89
C ASP A 274 0.71 -10.91 -18.38
N ILE A 275 1.33 -11.65 -17.45
CA ILE A 275 2.10 -12.86 -17.79
C ILE A 275 1.18 -13.98 -18.29
N LYS A 276 -0.02 -14.10 -17.74
CA LYS A 276 -1.01 -15.12 -18.14
C LYS A 276 -1.38 -15.01 -19.60
N ASP A 277 -1.49 -13.80 -20.11
CA ASP A 277 -1.86 -13.54 -21.51
C ASP A 277 -0.64 -13.62 -22.47
N SER A 278 0.54 -14.03 -21.99
CA SER A 278 1.77 -14.09 -22.79
C SER A 278 2.57 -15.40 -22.64
N ASP A 279 2.28 -16.37 -23.51
CA ASP A 279 3.06 -17.62 -23.61
C ASP A 279 4.55 -17.38 -23.90
N GLU A 280 4.86 -16.34 -24.69
CA GLU A 280 6.24 -15.97 -25.00
C GLU A 280 6.99 -15.55 -23.72
N LEU A 281 6.38 -14.66 -22.92
CA LEU A 281 6.99 -14.23 -21.67
C LEU A 281 7.13 -15.39 -20.67
N GLN A 282 6.12 -16.26 -20.58
CA GLN A 282 6.20 -17.44 -19.72
C GLN A 282 7.35 -18.37 -20.11
N ARG A 283 7.64 -18.55 -21.41
CA ARG A 283 8.81 -19.30 -21.89
C ARG A 283 10.11 -18.57 -21.58
N ASP A 284 10.15 -17.26 -21.81
CA ASP A 284 11.31 -16.41 -21.57
C ASP A 284 11.71 -16.32 -20.09
N LEU A 285 10.74 -16.46 -19.18
CA LEU A 285 10.93 -16.54 -17.73
C LEU A 285 11.19 -17.98 -17.24
N GLU A 286 11.14 -18.97 -18.14
CA GLU A 286 11.28 -20.41 -17.86
C GLU A 286 10.19 -20.98 -16.93
N ILE A 287 8.99 -20.38 -16.93
CA ILE A 287 7.88 -20.74 -16.04
C ILE A 287 6.68 -21.35 -16.74
N ALA A 288 6.66 -21.45 -18.07
CA ALA A 288 5.50 -21.94 -18.83
C ALA A 288 4.93 -23.28 -18.32
N HIS A 289 5.79 -24.19 -17.87
CA HIS A 289 5.41 -25.51 -17.35
C HIS A 289 4.80 -25.47 -15.93
N LEU A 290 4.93 -24.35 -15.20
CA LEU A 290 4.46 -24.16 -13.82
C LEU A 290 3.48 -23.00 -13.68
N PHE A 291 3.24 -22.23 -14.75
CA PHE A 291 2.55 -20.95 -14.63
C PHE A 291 1.11 -21.09 -14.12
N GLU A 292 0.37 -22.09 -14.60
CA GLU A 292 -0.99 -22.35 -14.12
C GLU A 292 -1.04 -22.61 -12.61
N GLU A 293 -0.07 -23.36 -12.09
CA GLU A 293 0.06 -23.61 -10.64
C GLU A 293 0.39 -22.31 -9.89
N ILE A 294 1.37 -21.54 -10.38
CA ILE A 294 1.75 -20.24 -9.82
C ILE A 294 0.54 -19.30 -9.77
N TYR A 295 -0.23 -19.23 -10.85
CA TYR A 295 -1.39 -18.37 -11.00
C TYR A 295 -2.50 -18.76 -10.03
N GLN A 296 -2.89 -20.03 -10.01
CA GLN A 296 -3.93 -20.53 -9.10
C GLN A 296 -3.53 -20.35 -7.64
N ASP A 297 -2.29 -20.68 -7.28
CA ASP A 297 -1.79 -20.52 -5.91
C ASP A 297 -1.71 -19.06 -5.47
N SER A 298 -1.42 -18.15 -6.41
CA SER A 298 -1.41 -16.71 -6.12
C SER A 298 -2.82 -16.18 -5.89
N SER A 299 -3.76 -16.53 -6.77
CA SER A 299 -5.17 -16.17 -6.64
C SER A 299 -5.79 -16.69 -5.33
N ASP A 300 -5.50 -17.95 -4.97
CA ASP A 300 -5.98 -18.57 -3.74
C ASP A 300 -5.44 -17.85 -2.50
N LYS A 301 -4.13 -17.60 -2.48
CA LYS A 301 -3.47 -16.92 -1.36
C LYS A 301 -3.99 -15.49 -1.20
N GLU A 302 -4.10 -14.74 -2.29
CA GLU A 302 -4.64 -13.38 -2.27
C GLU A 302 -6.07 -13.36 -1.70
N TYR A 303 -6.91 -14.31 -2.10
CA TYR A 303 -8.29 -14.37 -1.63
C TYR A 303 -8.37 -14.62 -0.12
N VAL A 304 -7.50 -15.48 0.42
CA VAL A 304 -7.37 -15.73 1.86
C VAL A 304 -6.80 -14.50 2.59
N ASP A 305 -5.72 -13.91 2.08
CA ASP A 305 -5.07 -12.74 2.66
C ASP A 305 -6.04 -11.54 2.71
N ARG A 306 -6.84 -11.33 1.66
CA ARG A 306 -7.89 -10.31 1.60
C ARG A 306 -8.98 -10.54 2.65
N TYR A 307 -9.38 -11.79 2.89
CA TYR A 307 -10.33 -12.11 3.95
C TYR A 307 -9.74 -11.83 5.33
N GLY A 308 -8.48 -12.22 5.55
CA GLY A 308 -7.74 -11.93 6.78
C GLY A 308 -7.69 -10.42 7.07
N LEU A 309 -7.30 -9.63 6.07
CA LEU A 309 -7.26 -8.17 6.18
C LEU A 309 -8.64 -7.57 6.51
N LYS A 310 -9.70 -7.96 5.79
CA LYS A 310 -11.06 -7.47 6.06
C LYS A 310 -11.57 -7.89 7.44
N LEU A 311 -11.18 -9.07 7.92
CA LEU A 311 -11.51 -9.53 9.27
C LEU A 311 -10.82 -8.66 10.33
N THR A 312 -9.54 -8.33 10.15
CA THR A 312 -8.81 -7.41 11.03
C THR A 312 -9.47 -6.02 11.02
N GLN A 313 -9.81 -5.49 9.85
CA GLN A 313 -10.51 -4.20 9.72
C GLN A 313 -11.87 -4.22 10.42
N TYR A 314 -12.66 -5.29 10.25
CA TYR A 314 -13.93 -5.44 10.95
C TYR A 314 -13.75 -5.54 12.46
N ALA A 315 -12.75 -6.27 12.92
CA ALA A 315 -12.42 -6.34 14.34
C ALA A 315 -12.04 -4.97 14.90
N THR A 316 -11.20 -4.19 14.21
CA THR A 316 -10.86 -2.81 14.56
C THR A 316 -12.11 -1.96 14.71
N ARG A 317 -13.05 -2.03 13.75
CA ARG A 317 -14.34 -1.33 13.84
C ARG A 317 -15.11 -1.72 15.12
N VAL A 318 -15.23 -3.02 15.41
CA VAL A 318 -15.94 -3.52 16.60
C VAL A 318 -15.26 -3.09 17.90
N LEU A 319 -13.94 -3.08 17.94
CA LEU A 319 -13.15 -2.64 19.09
C LEU A 319 -13.29 -1.14 19.33
N ALA A 320 -13.24 -0.34 18.26
CA ALA A 320 -13.38 1.11 18.32
C ALA A 320 -14.81 1.61 18.58
N ASP A 321 -15.83 0.75 18.43
CA ASP A 321 -17.22 1.12 18.68
C ASP A 321 -17.50 1.35 20.17
N ARG A 322 -17.54 2.63 20.54
CA ARG A 322 -17.85 3.11 21.90
C ARG A 322 -19.31 2.94 22.28
N SER A 323 -20.21 2.80 21.31
CA SER A 323 -21.65 2.57 21.58
C SER A 323 -21.90 1.19 22.20
N LEU A 324 -20.93 0.27 22.11
CA LEU A 324 -21.00 -1.04 22.74
C LEU A 324 -20.84 -1.01 24.26
N GLY A 325 -20.27 0.06 24.82
CA GLY A 325 -20.02 0.24 26.25
C GLY A 325 -18.54 0.33 26.62
N ASP A 326 -18.25 0.30 27.93
CA ASP A 326 -16.89 0.36 28.48
C ASP A 326 -16.06 -0.88 28.06
N HIS A 327 -14.86 -0.65 27.53
CA HIS A 327 -13.94 -1.68 27.08
C HIS A 327 -13.43 -2.60 28.21
N LYS A 328 -13.57 -2.18 29.48
CA LYS A 328 -13.21 -2.97 30.66
C LYS A 328 -14.36 -3.81 31.22
N ASP A 329 -15.60 -3.58 30.78
CA ASP A 329 -16.75 -4.38 31.22
C ASP A 329 -16.73 -5.76 30.56
N SER A 330 -16.73 -6.82 31.37
CA SER A 330 -16.79 -8.21 30.92
C SER A 330 -17.95 -8.47 29.94
N LYS A 331 -19.11 -7.86 30.15
CA LYS A 331 -20.27 -8.04 29.25
C LYS A 331 -20.02 -7.41 27.88
N VAL A 332 -19.32 -6.28 27.83
CA VAL A 332 -18.96 -5.60 26.57
C VAL A 332 -17.88 -6.40 25.85
N ILE A 333 -16.90 -6.93 26.58
CA ILE A 333 -15.87 -7.84 26.05
C ILE A 333 -16.54 -9.06 25.39
N ASP A 334 -17.48 -9.71 26.07
CA ASP A 334 -18.22 -10.85 25.52
C ASP A 334 -19.06 -10.48 24.29
N LYS A 335 -19.69 -9.30 24.29
CA LYS A 335 -20.42 -8.78 23.13
C LYS A 335 -19.50 -8.59 21.93
N ARG A 336 -18.33 -7.98 22.11
CA ARG A 336 -17.32 -7.77 21.05
C ARG A 336 -16.80 -9.10 20.50
N LYS A 337 -16.46 -10.05 21.39
CA LYS A 337 -16.09 -11.42 21.00
C LYS A 337 -17.19 -12.07 20.17
N GLY A 338 -18.45 -11.91 20.58
CA GLY A 338 -19.63 -12.40 19.86
C GLY A 338 -19.74 -11.87 18.43
N LEU A 339 -19.58 -10.55 18.24
CA LEU A 339 -19.64 -9.88 16.93
C LEU A 339 -18.54 -10.38 15.98
N ILE A 340 -17.29 -10.45 16.45
CA ILE A 340 -16.14 -10.91 15.64
C ILE A 340 -16.27 -12.40 15.30
N LYS A 341 -16.76 -13.21 16.24
CA LYS A 341 -16.94 -14.66 16.06
C LYS A 341 -17.93 -15.00 14.94
N ARG A 342 -18.90 -14.13 14.62
CA ARG A 342 -19.84 -14.36 13.50
C ARG A 342 -19.09 -14.52 12.17
N VAL A 343 -18.12 -13.64 11.95
CA VAL A 343 -17.37 -13.54 10.68
C VAL A 343 -16.02 -14.26 10.72
N ALA A 344 -15.45 -14.55 11.89
CA ALA A 344 -14.19 -15.27 11.98
C ALA A 344 -14.29 -16.69 11.41
N LEU A 345 -13.22 -17.14 10.74
CA LEU A 345 -13.09 -18.53 10.26
C LEU A 345 -13.02 -19.51 11.44
N TYR A 346 -12.32 -19.13 12.52
CA TYR A 346 -12.15 -19.94 13.72
C TYR A 346 -12.69 -19.24 14.97
N ARG A 347 -13.37 -20.00 15.84
CA ARG A 347 -14.05 -19.45 17.03
C ARG A 347 -13.11 -18.77 18.02
N ASN A 348 -11.88 -19.27 18.17
CA ASN A 348 -10.91 -18.76 19.13
C ASN A 348 -10.23 -17.47 18.65
N HIS A 349 -10.30 -17.16 17.35
CA HIS A 349 -9.66 -15.97 16.80
C HIS A 349 -10.23 -14.69 17.40
N ALA A 350 -11.55 -14.65 17.61
CA ALA A 350 -12.22 -13.53 18.25
C ALA A 350 -11.73 -13.28 19.70
N THR A 351 -11.48 -14.35 20.44
CA THR A 351 -10.93 -14.26 21.81
C THR A 351 -9.53 -13.65 21.78
N TYR A 352 -8.65 -14.19 20.94
CA TYR A 352 -7.27 -13.70 20.78
C TYR A 352 -7.24 -12.22 20.41
N ILE A 353 -8.03 -11.80 19.42
CA ILE A 353 -8.10 -10.40 18.97
C ILE A 353 -8.52 -9.48 20.11
N VAL A 354 -9.61 -9.80 20.81
CA VAL A 354 -10.15 -8.89 21.83
C VAL A 354 -9.21 -8.80 23.04
N GLU A 355 -8.64 -9.92 23.48
CA GLU A 355 -7.77 -9.96 24.67
C GLU A 355 -6.43 -9.25 24.44
N ASN A 356 -5.83 -9.39 23.25
CA ASN A 356 -4.59 -8.69 22.88
C ASN A 356 -4.80 -7.22 22.47
N SER A 357 -6.03 -6.71 22.61
CA SER A 357 -6.36 -5.33 22.25
C SER A 357 -6.77 -4.50 23.48
N LEU A 358 -6.76 -5.07 24.68
CA LEU A 358 -7.30 -4.40 25.88
C LEU A 358 -6.43 -3.23 26.37
N ASP A 359 -5.14 -3.26 26.10
CA ASP A 359 -4.16 -2.21 26.42
C ASP A 359 -4.05 -1.11 25.34
N HIS A 360 -4.73 -1.30 24.21
CA HIS A 360 -4.77 -0.34 23.11
C HIS A 360 -5.83 0.76 23.28
N TYR A 361 -6.46 0.88 24.45
CA TYR A 361 -7.44 1.94 24.73
C TYR A 361 -6.83 3.03 25.62
N ASP A 362 -7.14 4.29 25.32
CA ASP A 362 -6.80 5.40 26.22
C ASP A 362 -7.79 5.50 27.41
N SER A 363 -7.52 6.46 28.30
CA SER A 363 -8.37 6.73 29.47
C SER A 363 -9.77 7.25 29.12
N GLN A 364 -10.00 7.70 27.88
CA GLN A 364 -11.30 8.16 27.37
C GLN A 364 -12.07 7.05 26.64
N GLY A 365 -11.44 5.87 26.47
CA GLY A 365 -12.00 4.72 25.77
C GLY A 365 -11.86 4.81 24.25
N ASN A 366 -10.98 5.65 23.73
CA ASN A 366 -10.61 5.65 22.33
C ASN A 366 -9.67 4.48 22.05
N TYR A 367 -9.96 3.73 20.99
CA TYR A 367 -9.10 2.64 20.55
C TYR A 367 -7.89 3.17 19.78
N SER A 368 -6.80 2.38 19.73
CA SER A 368 -5.55 2.73 19.07
C SER A 368 -5.79 3.30 17.67
N GLU A 369 -5.46 4.57 17.51
CA GLU A 369 -5.55 5.26 16.22
C GLU A 369 -4.66 4.58 15.16
N ALA A 370 -3.50 4.06 15.55
CA ALA A 370 -2.65 3.30 14.63
C ALA A 370 -3.38 2.07 14.07
N ALA A 371 -4.26 1.44 14.85
CA ALA A 371 -5.12 0.36 14.35
C ALA A 371 -6.31 0.88 13.53
N VAL A 372 -6.92 2.00 13.93
CA VAL A 372 -8.05 2.62 13.21
C VAL A 372 -7.60 3.17 11.86
N SER A 373 -6.41 3.76 11.77
CA SER A 373 -5.88 4.32 10.54
C SER A 373 -5.65 3.25 9.47
N GLU A 374 -5.40 1.98 9.84
CA GLU A 374 -5.31 0.84 8.90
C GLU A 374 -6.63 0.55 8.18
N LEU A 375 -7.75 1.12 8.65
CA LEU A 375 -9.00 1.10 7.89
C LEU A 375 -8.89 1.87 6.56
N ARG A 376 -7.83 2.66 6.34
CA ARG A 376 -7.54 3.32 5.07
C ARG A 376 -7.46 2.36 3.89
N TYR A 377 -7.03 1.11 4.13
CA TYR A 377 -7.05 0.05 3.12
C TYR A 377 -8.46 -0.42 2.73
N CYS A 378 -9.51 -0.04 3.48
CA CYS A 378 -10.90 -0.26 3.06
C CYS A 378 -11.30 0.66 1.90
N ALA A 379 -10.71 1.85 1.79
CA ALA A 379 -11.08 2.87 0.81
C ALA A 379 -10.84 2.43 -0.64
N ASN A 380 -9.91 1.48 -0.84
CA ASN A 380 -9.59 0.85 -2.12
C ASN A 380 -9.52 1.86 -3.30
N PRO A 381 -8.66 2.89 -3.19
CA PRO A 381 -8.64 4.02 -4.11
C PRO A 381 -8.34 3.59 -5.56
N VAL A 382 -7.49 2.59 -5.75
CA VAL A 382 -7.14 2.06 -7.08
C VAL A 382 -8.35 1.48 -7.78
N ARG A 383 -9.15 0.65 -7.09
CA ARG A 383 -10.36 0.08 -7.73
C ARG A 383 -11.34 1.17 -8.16
N ARG A 384 -11.55 2.19 -7.34
CA ARG A 384 -12.43 3.31 -7.66
C ARG A 384 -11.91 4.14 -8.83
N ALA A 385 -10.61 4.39 -8.88
CA ALA A 385 -9.97 5.04 -10.02
C ALA A 385 -10.21 4.25 -11.33
N LEU A 386 -10.01 2.93 -11.30
CA LEU A 386 -10.29 2.05 -12.44
C LEU A 386 -11.76 2.05 -12.84
N ASP A 387 -12.69 2.02 -11.87
CA ASP A 387 -14.13 2.10 -12.14
C ASP A 387 -14.50 3.45 -12.79
N ILE A 388 -13.86 4.55 -12.41
CA ILE A 388 -14.05 5.86 -13.05
C ILE A 388 -13.59 5.83 -14.51
N PHE A 389 -12.40 5.32 -14.79
CA PHE A 389 -11.90 5.18 -16.16
C PHE A 389 -12.84 4.32 -17.00
N THR A 390 -13.26 3.17 -16.46
CA THR A 390 -14.18 2.23 -17.12
C THR A 390 -15.52 2.89 -17.44
N ASN A 391 -16.12 3.61 -16.48
CA ASN A 391 -17.37 4.33 -16.68
C ASN A 391 -17.24 5.48 -17.70
N GLY A 392 -16.03 6.01 -17.88
CA GLY A 392 -15.68 6.98 -18.92
C GLY A 392 -15.34 6.36 -20.28
N GLY A 393 -15.45 5.03 -20.44
CA GLY A 393 -15.14 4.32 -21.68
C GLY A 393 -13.67 3.99 -21.90
N ILE A 394 -12.82 4.16 -20.88
CA ILE A 394 -11.37 3.92 -20.95
C ILE A 394 -11.07 2.60 -20.24
N GLU A 395 -10.93 1.52 -21.01
CA GLU A 395 -10.60 0.20 -20.46
C GLU A 395 -9.10 0.07 -20.16
N TYR A 396 -8.75 -0.71 -19.14
CA TYR A 396 -7.36 -1.01 -18.80
C TYR A 396 -6.75 -2.05 -19.76
N LYS A 397 -6.61 -1.69 -21.04
CA LYS A 397 -6.07 -2.52 -22.12
C LYS A 397 -5.47 -1.65 -23.22
N ALA A 398 -4.56 -2.23 -24.01
CA ALA A 398 -3.98 -1.60 -25.21
C ALA A 398 -3.47 -0.17 -24.93
N GLU A 399 -3.74 0.78 -25.84
CA GLU A 399 -3.25 2.16 -25.76
C GLU A 399 -3.77 2.92 -24.53
N SER A 400 -4.97 2.56 -24.03
CA SER A 400 -5.56 3.17 -22.82
C SER A 400 -4.84 2.79 -21.53
N ARG A 401 -4.08 1.67 -21.53
CA ARG A 401 -3.28 1.24 -20.38
C ARG A 401 -2.24 2.29 -19.98
N ASP A 402 -1.58 2.91 -20.95
CA ASP A 402 -0.56 3.92 -20.70
C ASP A 402 -1.11 5.09 -19.89
N THR A 403 -2.26 5.63 -20.31
CA THR A 403 -2.94 6.74 -19.60
C THR A 403 -3.31 6.37 -18.17
N ILE A 404 -3.82 5.14 -17.96
CA ILE A 404 -4.21 4.68 -16.62
C ILE A 404 -2.97 4.44 -15.77
N ASP A 405 -1.96 3.72 -16.26
CA ASP A 405 -0.72 3.47 -15.52
C ASP A 405 -0.05 4.80 -15.12
N GLN A 406 -0.04 5.79 -16.01
CA GLN A 406 0.51 7.12 -15.72
C GLN A 406 -0.29 7.84 -14.65
N ALA A 407 -1.62 7.70 -14.64
CA ALA A 407 -2.47 8.24 -13.60
C ALA A 407 -2.28 7.54 -12.23
N LEU A 408 -2.07 6.22 -12.23
CA LEU A 408 -1.92 5.43 -11.01
C LEU A 408 -0.52 5.57 -10.39
N LEU A 409 0.52 5.70 -11.22
CA LEU A 409 1.92 5.73 -10.79
C LEU A 409 2.53 7.13 -10.71
N THR A 410 1.77 8.19 -10.95
CA THR A 410 2.29 9.55 -10.83
C THR A 410 1.71 10.26 -9.62
N GLY A 411 2.59 10.73 -8.73
CA GLY A 411 2.25 11.49 -7.53
C GLY A 411 1.84 10.61 -6.35
N PHE A 412 2.01 11.18 -5.16
CA PHE A 412 1.59 10.57 -3.90
C PHE A 412 0.29 11.22 -3.43
N TRP A 413 -0.83 10.60 -3.76
CA TRP A 413 -2.16 11.14 -3.48
C TRP A 413 -2.80 10.50 -2.26
N THR A 414 -3.55 11.29 -1.47
CA THR A 414 -4.53 10.72 -0.54
C THR A 414 -5.56 9.92 -1.32
N SER A 415 -6.24 8.99 -0.65
CA SER A 415 -7.25 8.13 -1.30
C SER A 415 -8.30 8.93 -2.08
N LYS A 416 -8.74 10.08 -1.55
CA LYS A 416 -9.69 10.97 -2.25
C LYS A 416 -9.03 11.68 -3.45
N GLY A 417 -7.82 12.22 -3.27
CA GLY A 417 -7.07 12.88 -4.35
C GLY A 417 -6.79 11.96 -5.53
N PHE A 418 -6.50 10.68 -5.24
CA PHE A 418 -6.25 9.65 -6.24
C PHE A 418 -7.47 9.42 -7.16
N VAL A 419 -8.66 9.31 -6.55
CA VAL A 419 -9.93 9.13 -7.25
C VAL A 419 -10.33 10.40 -8.02
N ASP A 420 -10.12 11.58 -7.43
CA ASP A 420 -10.35 12.85 -8.11
C ASP A 420 -9.42 13.03 -9.35
N ASN A 421 -8.15 12.62 -9.24
CA ASN A 421 -7.20 12.63 -10.36
C ASN A 421 -7.69 11.76 -11.51
N ALA A 422 -8.09 10.52 -11.22
CA ALA A 422 -8.64 9.60 -12.22
C ALA A 422 -9.87 10.20 -12.92
N ARG A 423 -10.77 10.85 -12.18
CA ARG A 423 -11.96 11.52 -12.75
C ARG A 423 -11.60 12.66 -13.68
N ILE A 424 -10.66 13.52 -13.30
CA ILE A 424 -10.23 14.65 -14.13
C ILE A 424 -9.55 14.14 -15.42
N ILE A 425 -8.70 13.12 -15.32
CA ILE A 425 -8.03 12.52 -16.48
C ILE A 425 -9.04 11.83 -17.40
N ALA A 426 -9.96 11.03 -16.86
CA ALA A 426 -10.99 10.37 -17.65
C ALA A 426 -11.84 11.39 -18.42
N GLN A 427 -12.34 12.42 -17.74
CA GLN A 427 -13.17 13.47 -18.37
C GLN A 427 -12.45 14.24 -19.48
N LYS A 428 -11.12 14.38 -19.42
CA LYS A 428 -10.34 15.01 -20.47
C LYS A 428 -10.29 14.11 -21.72
N ASN A 429 -10.08 12.81 -21.53
CA ASN A 429 -9.96 11.83 -22.61
C ASN A 429 -11.30 11.46 -23.27
N THR A 430 -12.44 11.63 -22.59
CA THR A 430 -13.76 11.39 -23.21
C THR A 430 -14.30 12.59 -24.02
N LYS A 431 -13.63 13.75 -23.95
CA LYS A 431 -14.06 14.99 -24.64
C LYS A 431 -13.29 15.27 -25.93
N GLU A 432 -12.27 14.47 -26.20
CA GLU A 432 -11.57 14.38 -27.49
C GLU A 432 -12.22 13.27 -28.33
#